data_AF-A0A7G7KR54-F1
#
_entry.id   AF-A0A7G7KR54-F1
#
_cell.length_a   1.000
_cell.length_b   1.000
_cell.length_c   1.000
_cell.angle_alpha   90.00
_cell.angle_beta   90.00
_cell.angle_gamma   90.00
#
_symmetry.space_group_name_H-M   'P 1'
#
loop_
_entity.id
_entity.type
_entity.pdbx_description
1 polymer ?
#
loop_
_entity_poly.entity_id
_entity_poly.type
_entity_poly.pdbx_seq_one_letter_code
_entity_poly.pdbx_strand_id
1 'polypeptide(L)' 'MAQSPVLVDPQGGAIYQLRSSEGELFQVCFEGSCLFCDSLPAGEAHLRLMEQRLRQRLG' A
#
# COMPACT_ATOMS: atom_id res chain seq x y z
N MET A 1 -16.26 -4.90 -8.05
CA MET A 1 -15.26 -5.85 -8.58
C MET A 1 -14.04 -5.74 -7.69
N ALA A 2 -13.49 -6.85 -7.19
CA ALA A 2 -12.27 -6.80 -6.38
C ALA A 2 -11.12 -6.35 -7.28
N GLN A 3 -10.48 -5.23 -6.97
CA GLN A 3 -9.26 -4.82 -7.65
C GLN A 3 -8.15 -5.76 -7.22
N SER A 4 -7.49 -6.40 -8.18
CA SER A 4 -6.29 -7.17 -7.89
C SER A 4 -5.18 -6.21 -7.45
N PRO A 5 -4.44 -6.54 -6.38
CA PRO A 5 -3.30 -5.73 -5.99
C PRO A 5 -2.25 -5.73 -7.11
N VAL A 6 -1.65 -4.56 -7.35
CA VAL A 6 -0.50 -4.43 -8.26
C VAL A 6 0.80 -4.86 -7.59
N LEU A 7 0.82 -4.85 -6.26
CA LEU A 7 1.92 -5.34 -5.44
C LEU A 7 1.37 -6.00 -4.18
N VAL A 8 1.95 -7.14 -3.81
CA VAL A 8 1.75 -7.79 -2.51
C VAL A 8 3.13 -8.03 -1.93
N ASP A 9 3.42 -7.41 -0.78
CA ASP A 9 4.66 -7.61 -0.05
C ASP A 9 4.60 -8.93 0.73
N PRO A 10 5.71 -9.69 0.85
CA PRO A 10 5.79 -10.89 1.67
C PRO A 10 5.33 -10.72 3.12
N GLN A 11 5.33 -9.50 3.65
CA GLN A 11 4.89 -9.20 5.01
C GLN A 11 3.37 -9.02 5.14
N GLY A 12 2.61 -9.16 4.04
CA GLY A 12 1.16 -9.01 4.02
C GLY A 12 0.67 -7.61 3.64
N GLY A 13 1.60 -6.70 3.30
CA GLY A 13 1.30 -5.42 2.69
C GLY A 13 0.77 -5.56 1.27
N ALA A 14 -0.14 -4.69 0.85
CA ALA A 14 -0.66 -4.69 -0.50
C ALA A 14 -0.83 -3.27 -1.05
N ILE A 15 -0.59 -3.10 -2.34
CA ILE A 15 -0.89 -1.87 -3.08
C ILE A 15 -1.91 -2.18 -4.17
N TYR A 16 -3.00 -1.42 -4.20
CA TYR A 16 -4.06 -1.50 -5.20
C TYR A 16 -4.02 -0.26 -6.08
N GLN A 17 -4.09 -0.44 -7.40
CA GLN A 17 -4.22 0.68 -8.32
C GLN A 17 -5.71 1.01 -8.51
N LEU A 18 -6.07 2.24 -8.18
CA LEU A 18 -7.39 2.82 -8.38
C LEU A 18 -7.36 3.71 -9.62
N ARG A 19 -8.02 3.27 -10.69
CA ARG A 19 -8.17 4.09 -11.90
C ARG A 19 -9.50 4.80 -11.88
N SER A 20 -9.46 6.12 -12.09
CA SER A 20 -10.64 6.97 -12.26
C SER A 20 -10.53 7.76 -13.56
N SER A 21 -11.62 8.40 -13.97
CA SER A 21 -11.61 9.35 -15.09
C SER A 21 -10.73 10.57 -14.85
N GLU A 22 -10.38 10.87 -13.59
CA GLU A 22 -9.59 12.04 -13.18
C GLU A 22 -8.11 11.72 -12.96
N GLY A 23 -7.71 10.45 -13.06
CA GLY A 23 -6.33 10.02 -12.88
C GLY A 23 -6.21 8.68 -12.16
N GLU A 24 -4.97 8.36 -11.77
CA GLU A 24 -4.63 7.13 -11.06
C GLU A 24 -4.25 7.46 -9.61
N LEU A 25 -4.75 6.64 -8.68
CA LEU A 25 -4.38 6.65 -7.27
C LEU A 25 -3.94 5.26 -6.86
N PHE A 26 -3.12 5.17 -5.82
CA PHE A 26 -2.61 3.93 -5.27
C PHE A 26 -3.04 3.81 -3.83
N GLN A 27 -3.85 2.80 -3.52
CA GLN A 27 -4.23 2.49 -2.14
C GLN A 27 -3.21 1.50 -1.56
N VAL A 28 -2.52 1.90 -0.51
CA VAL A 28 -1.57 1.07 0.23
C VAL A 28 -2.27 0.57 1.49
N CYS A 29 -2.28 -0.73 1.73
CA CYS A 29 -2.89 -1.35 2.90
C CYS A 29 -1.91 -2.28 3.61
N PHE A 30 -1.86 -2.20 4.94
CA PHE A 30 -1.08 -3.08 5.80
C PHE A 30 -1.74 -3.18 7.18
N GLU A 31 -1.92 -4.40 7.69
CA GLU A 31 -2.56 -4.70 8.99
C GLU A 31 -3.87 -3.91 9.26
N GLY A 32 -4.76 -3.86 8.27
CA GLY A 32 -6.05 -3.16 8.39
C GLY A 32 -5.97 -1.63 8.36
N SER A 33 -4.79 -1.05 8.23
CA SER A 33 -4.59 0.38 7.97
C SER A 33 -4.37 0.61 6.48
N CYS A 34 -5.06 1.59 5.89
CA CYS A 34 -4.87 1.96 4.49
C CYS A 34 -4.64 3.45 4.31
N LEU A 35 -3.83 3.81 3.33
CA LEU A 35 -3.57 5.19 2.89
C LEU A 35 -3.58 5.27 1.35
N PHE A 36 -3.67 6.49 0.82
CA PHE A 36 -3.67 6.73 -0.62
C PHE A 36 -2.43 7.52 -1.03
N CYS A 37 -1.85 7.14 -2.17
CA CYS A 37 -0.71 7.80 -2.80
C CYS A 37 -1.04 8.15 -4.25
N ASP A 38 -0.41 9.21 -4.75
CA ASP A 38 -0.49 9.69 -6.12
C ASP A 38 0.36 8.87 -7.11
N SER A 39 1.28 8.05 -6.60
CA SER A 39 2.22 7.27 -7.41
C SER A 39 2.61 5.96 -6.74
N LEU A 40 2.91 4.95 -7.56
CA LEU A 40 3.37 3.64 -7.08
C LEU A 40 4.66 3.72 -6.24
N PRO A 41 5.71 4.47 -6.64
CA PRO A 41 6.93 4.58 -5.84
C PRO A 41 6.69 5.20 -4.45
N ALA A 42 5.80 6.20 -4.35
CA ALA A 42 5.40 6.76 -3.06
C ALA A 42 4.65 5.73 -2.22
N GLY A 43 3.81 4.90 -2.85
CA GLY A 43 3.09 3.81 -2.19
C GLY A 43 4.03 2.74 -1.62
N GLU A 44 5.03 2.31 -2.40
CA GLU A 44 6.05 1.36 -1.94
C GLU A 44 6.88 1.91 -0.78
N ALA A 45 7.27 3.19 -0.83
CA ALA A 45 8.00 3.84 0.25
C ALA A 45 7.18 3.86 1.56
N HIS A 46 5.89 4.19 1.47
CA HIS A 46 5.00 4.16 2.62
C HIS A 46 4.80 2.75 3.16
N LEU A 47 4.62 1.76 2.29
CA LEU A 47 4.43 0.37 2.72
C LEU A 47 5.64 -0.12 3.53
N ARG A 48 6.86 0.12 3.03
CA ARG A 48 8.09 -0.22 3.75
C ARG A 48 8.17 0.46 5.12
N LEU A 49 7.77 1.72 5.23
CA LEU A 49 7.76 2.45 6.50
C LEU A 49 6.72 1.89 7.48
N MET A 50 5.53 1.50 7.00
CA MET A 50 4.50 0.87 7.82
C MET A 50 5.00 -0.46 8.40
N GLU A 51 5.59 -1.30 7.56
CA GLU A 51 6.16 -2.59 7.94
C GLU A 51 7.32 -2.47 8.92
N GLN A 52 8.24 -1.51 8.69
CA GLN A 52 9.34 -1.23 9.61
C GLN A 52 8.87 -0.79 11.00
N ARG A 53 7.85 0.07 11.06
CA ARG A 53 7.27 0.53 12.34
C ARG A 53 6.65 -0.62 13.12
N LEU A 54 6.02 -1.59 12.44
CA LEU A 54 5.49 -2.77 13.11
C LEU A 54 6.63 -3.61 13.71
N ARG A 55 7.70 -3.87 12.94
CA ARG A 55 8.86 -4.62 13.45
C ARG A 55 9.47 -3.98 14.69
N GLN A 56 9.54 -2.64 14.73
CA GLN A 56 10.03 -1.90 15.91
C GLN A 56 9.09 -1.94 17.12
N ARG A 57 7.80 -2.23 16.93
CA ARG A 57 6.83 -2.37 18.03
C ARG A 57 6.77 -3.79 18.60
N LEU A 58 7.18 -4.79 17.82
CA LEU A 58 7.15 -6.21 18.20
C LEU A 58 8.49 -6.74 18.71
N GLY A 59 9.58 -5.99 18.52
CA GLY A 59 10.92 -6.30 19.07
C GLY A 59 11.19 -5.54 20.35
#